data_AF-A0A0A8JEB8-F1
#
_entry.id   AF-A0A0A8JEB8-F1
#
_cell.length_a   1.000
_cell.length_b   1.000
_cell.length_c   1.000
_cell.angle_alpha   90.00
_cell.angle_beta   90.00
_cell.angle_gamma   90.00
#
_symmetry.space_group_name_H-M   'P 1'
#
loop_
_entity.id
_entity.type
_entity.pdbx_description
1 polymer ?
#
loop_
_entity_poly.entity_id
_entity_poly.type
_entity_poly.pdbx_seq_one_letter_code
_entity_poly.pdbx_strand_id
1 'polypeptide(L)'
;MIETSLLLMILLRIFSGSVDITAAMLMYKFNDLEKAFYINTLLALVGPCVLIITTGIALFGLTEKISLTRMICLFAGITLILISLKSE
;
A
#
# COMPACT_ATOMS: atom_id res chain seq x y z
N MET A 1 0.07 -25.83 8.86
CA MET A 1 1.18 -25.19 8.12
C MET A 1 0.64 -23.90 7.54
N ILE A 2 1.33 -22.77 7.72
CA ILE A 2 0.85 -21.47 7.22
C ILE A 2 0.96 -21.47 5.69
N GLU A 3 -0.07 -20.97 5.02
CA GLU A 3 -0.07 -20.81 3.57
C GLU A 3 0.99 -19.77 3.15
N THR A 4 1.81 -20.08 2.14
CA THR A 4 2.89 -19.20 1.69
C THR A 4 2.37 -17.82 1.28
N SER A 5 1.23 -17.75 0.58
CA SER A 5 0.57 -16.51 0.19
C SER A 5 0.23 -15.64 1.41
N LEU A 6 -0.32 -16.27 2.46
CA LEU A 6 -0.66 -15.59 3.71
C LEU A 6 0.58 -15.05 4.42
N LEU A 7 1.65 -15.85 4.50
CA LEU A 7 2.92 -15.42 5.10
C LEU A 7 3.50 -14.21 4.37
N LEU A 8 3.48 -14.20 3.04
CA LEU A 8 3.94 -13.07 2.23
C LEU A 8 3.09 -11.81 2.47
N MET A 9 1.77 -11.94 2.56
CA MET A 9 0.89 -10.80 2.88
C MET A 9 1.20 -10.19 4.25
N ILE A 10 1.42 -11.04 5.27
CA ILE A 10 1.77 -10.58 6.63
C ILE A 10 3.11 -9.84 6.60
N LEU A 11 4.13 -10.41 5.97
CA LEU A 11 5.46 -9.80 5.88
C LEU A 11 5.44 -8.45 5.14
N LEU A 12 4.69 -8.35 4.03
CA LEU A 12 4.53 -7.08 3.30
C LEU A 12 3.85 -6.01 4.15
N ARG A 13 2.87 -6.37 4.99
CA ARG A 13 2.22 -5.43 5.91
C ARG A 13 3.15 -4.94 7.00
N ILE A 14 3.93 -5.85 7.59
CA ILE A 14 4.95 -5.48 8.58
C ILE A 14 5.98 -4.54 7.95
N PHE A 15 6.46 -4.86 6.75
CA PHE A 15 7.38 -4.02 6.01
C PHE A 15 6.78 -2.63 5.72
N SER A 16 5.58 -2.56 5.14
CA SER A 16 4.90 -1.29 4.87
C SER A 16 4.70 -0.44 6.13
N GLY A 17 4.23 -1.05 7.22
CA GLY A 17 4.05 -0.33 8.48
C GLY A 17 5.38 0.20 9.04
N SER A 18 6.49 -0.54 8.84
CA SER A 18 7.81 -0.06 9.23
C SER A 18 8.28 1.15 8.41
N VAL A 19 7.87 1.26 7.13
CA VAL A 19 8.14 2.43 6.29
C VAL A 19 7.38 3.65 6.81
N ASP A 20 6.10 3.50 7.19
CA ASP A 20 5.30 4.58 7.79
C ASP A 20 5.92 5.10 9.08
N ILE A 21 6.33 4.19 9.99
CA ILE A 21 6.98 4.55 11.24
C ILE A 21 8.32 5.26 10.96
N THR A 22 9.09 4.78 9.97
CA THR A 22 10.36 5.41 9.57
C THR A 22 10.15 6.82 9.03
N ALA A 23 9.15 7.02 8.18
CA ALA A 23 8.78 8.33 7.66
C ALA A 23 8.38 9.27 8.80
N ALA A 24 7.55 8.82 9.74
CA ALA A 24 7.18 9.61 10.93
C ALA A 24 8.41 9.98 11.78
N MET A 25 9.35 9.06 11.99
CA MET A 25 10.61 9.35 12.70
C MET A 25 11.46 10.37 11.95
N LEU A 26 11.52 10.33 10.61
CA LEU A 26 12.21 11.34 9.81
C LEU A 26 11.54 12.71 9.89
N MET A 27 10.20 12.77 9.81
CA MET A 27 9.43 14.00 10.00
C MET A 27 9.73 14.64 11.36
N TYR A 28 9.73 13.83 12.44
CA TYR A 28 10.09 14.29 13.77
C TYR A 28 11.55 14.76 13.85
N LYS A 29 12.49 14.01 13.26
CA LYS A 29 13.92 14.33 13.27
C LYS A 29 14.23 15.66 12.57
N PHE A 30 13.59 15.94 11.44
CA PHE A 30 13.83 17.18 10.71
C PHE A 30 13.10 18.37 11.31
N ASN A 31 11.98 18.14 12.02
CA ASN A 31 11.20 19.14 12.73
C ASN A 31 10.90 20.39 11.88
N ASP A 32 10.63 20.16 10.60
CA ASP A 32 10.43 21.18 9.58
C ASP A 32 9.21 20.77 8.75
N LEU A 33 8.23 21.68 8.65
CA LEU A 33 6.93 21.39 8.06
C LEU A 33 7.06 21.11 6.56
N GLU A 34 7.91 21.84 5.85
CA GLU A 34 8.10 21.67 4.41
C GLU A 34 8.74 20.30 4.11
N LYS A 35 9.79 19.92 4.85
CA LYS A 35 10.40 18.59 4.73
C LYS A 35 9.43 17.47 5.12
N ALA A 36 8.63 17.68 6.16
CA ALA A 36 7.62 16.70 6.57
C ALA A 36 6.55 16.51 5.48
N PHE A 37 6.12 17.59 4.83
CA PHE A 37 5.21 17.54 3.69
C PHE A 37 5.82 16.74 2.53
N TYR A 38 7.07 17.01 2.15
CA TYR A 38 7.75 16.23 1.11
C TYR A 38 7.82 14.73 1.44
N ILE A 39 8.19 14.37 2.68
CA ILE A 39 8.22 12.97 3.12
C ILE A 39 6.81 12.35 3.03
N ASN A 40 5.78 13.07 3.46
CA ASN A 40 4.40 12.60 3.41
C ASN A 40 3.90 12.37 1.99
N THR A 41 4.24 13.27 1.06
CA THR A 41 3.91 13.13 -0.37
C THR A 41 4.59 11.90 -0.99
N LEU A 42 5.85 11.65 -0.65
CA LEU A 42 6.53 10.42 -1.07
C LEU A 42 5.89 9.16 -0.45
N LEU A 43 5.52 9.23 0.83
CA LEU A 43 4.87 8.14 1.55
C LEU A 43 3.46 7.83 1.01
N ALA A 44 2.77 8.82 0.46
CA ALA A 44 1.43 8.65 -0.10
C ALA A 44 1.36 7.61 -1.24
N LEU A 45 2.47 7.33 -1.91
CA LEU A 45 2.55 6.28 -2.94
C LEU A 45 2.79 4.87 -2.37
N VAL A 46 3.40 4.76 -1.18
CA VAL A 46 3.76 3.48 -0.56
C VAL A 46 2.51 2.66 -0.24
N GLY A 47 1.50 3.28 0.37
CA GLY A 47 0.24 2.62 0.72
C GLY A 47 -0.47 1.98 -0.49
N PRO A 48 -0.74 2.73 -1.56
CA PRO A 48 -1.32 2.19 -2.80
C PRO A 48 -0.48 1.06 -3.42
N CYS A 49 0.84 1.20 -3.49
CA CYS A 49 1.73 0.16 -4.04
C CYS A 49 1.64 -1.14 -3.24
N VAL A 50 1.72 -1.07 -1.90
CA VAL A 50 1.62 -2.24 -1.03
C VAL A 50 0.24 -2.88 -1.13
N LEU A 51 -0.82 -2.07 -1.24
CA LEU A 51 -2.19 -2.57 -1.40
C LEU A 51 -2.32 -3.38 -2.69
N ILE A 52 -1.85 -2.85 -3.84
CA ILE A 52 -1.87 -3.56 -5.12
C ILE A 52 -1.13 -4.90 -5.03
N ILE A 53 0.08 -4.91 -4.49
CA ILE A 53 0.91 -6.12 -4.39
C ILE A 53 0.26 -7.15 -3.46
N THR A 54 -0.19 -6.72 -2.29
CA THR A 54 -0.82 -7.61 -1.29
C THR A 54 -2.12 -8.20 -1.85
N THR A 55 -2.93 -7.37 -2.52
CA THR A 55 -4.12 -7.83 -3.22
C THR A 55 -3.75 -8.84 -4.31
N GLY A 56 -2.76 -8.57 -5.15
CA GLY A 56 -2.29 -9.51 -6.18
C GLY A 56 -1.87 -10.87 -5.60
N ILE A 57 -1.13 -10.88 -4.50
CA ILE A 57 -0.73 -12.11 -3.79
C ILE A 57 -1.96 -12.84 -3.23
N ALA A 58 -2.90 -12.10 -2.63
CA ALA A 58 -4.16 -12.68 -2.17
C ALA A 58 -4.92 -13.33 -3.34
N LEU A 59 -5.05 -12.63 -4.47
CA LEU A 59 -5.77 -13.16 -5.62
C LEU A 59 -5.10 -14.41 -6.20
N PHE A 60 -3.77 -14.46 -6.20
CA PHE A 60 -3.00 -15.61 -6.67
C PHE A 60 -3.11 -16.81 -5.74
N GLY A 61 -3.19 -16.59 -4.42
CA GLY A 61 -3.39 -17.64 -3.42
C GLY A 61 -4.84 -18.18 -3.38
N LEU A 62 -5.83 -17.35 -3.69
CA LEU A 62 -7.22 -17.78 -3.86
C LEU A 62 -7.42 -18.45 -5.23
N THR A 63 -7.05 -19.72 -5.35
CA THR A 63 -7.17 -20.52 -6.59
C THR A 63 -8.61 -20.63 -7.12
N GLU A 64 -9.63 -20.33 -6.32
CA GLU A 64 -11.04 -20.30 -6.74
C GLU A 64 -11.83 -19.20 -6.01
N LYS A 65 -12.73 -18.51 -6.74
CA LYS A 65 -13.78 -17.57 -6.26
C LYS A 65 -13.42 -16.09 -6.06
N ILE A 66 -12.71 -15.48 -7.00
CA ILE A 66 -12.72 -14.02 -7.11
C ILE A 66 -13.70 -13.66 -8.21
N SER A 67 -14.85 -13.11 -7.83
CA SER A 67 -15.81 -12.61 -8.80
C SER A 67 -15.19 -11.46 -9.60
N LEU A 68 -15.39 -11.45 -10.91
CA LEU A 68 -14.91 -10.40 -11.81
C LEU A 68 -15.26 -8.99 -11.28
N THR A 69 -16.44 -8.85 -10.66
CA THR A 69 -16.91 -7.63 -10.00
C THR A 69 -15.96 -7.14 -8.90
N ARG A 70 -15.47 -8.02 -8.02
CA ARG A 70 -14.54 -7.64 -6.95
C ARG A 70 -13.23 -7.13 -7.52
N MET A 71 -12.75 -7.77 -8.58
CA MET A 71 -11.53 -7.38 -9.28
C MET A 71 -11.68 -5.98 -9.89
N ILE A 72 -12.77 -5.73 -10.62
CA ILE A 72 -13.07 -4.40 -11.20
C ILE A 72 -13.14 -3.32 -10.12
N CYS A 73 -13.86 -3.57 -9.01
CA CYS A 73 -13.97 -2.58 -7.93
C CYS A 73 -12.62 -2.29 -7.26
N LEU A 74 -11.77 -3.31 -7.06
CA LEU A 74 -10.43 -3.13 -6.49
C LEU A 74 -9.56 -2.27 -7.40
N PHE A 75 -9.48 -2.62 -8.68
CA PHE A 75 -8.71 -1.83 -9.65
C PHE A 75 -9.26 -0.41 -9.77
N ALA A 76 -10.58 -0.21 -9.80
CA ALA A 76 -11.18 1.12 -9.83
C ALA A 76 -10.79 1.96 -8.61
N GLY A 77 -10.81 1.39 -7.41
CA GLY A 77 -10.36 2.08 -6.19
C GLY A 77 -8.90 2.49 -6.24
N ILE A 78 -8.02 1.60 -6.71
CA ILE A 78 -6.60 1.89 -6.92
C ILE A 78 -6.44 3.03 -7.93
N THR A 79 -7.13 2.98 -9.08
CA THR A 79 -7.06 4.00 -10.11
C THR A 79 -7.55 5.35 -9.62
N LEU A 80 -8.62 5.40 -8.81
CA LEU A 80 -9.11 6.64 -8.20
C LEU A 80 -8.08 7.29 -7.27
N ILE A 81 -7.37 6.49 -6.45
CA ILE A 81 -6.29 7.01 -5.60
C ILE A 81 -5.16 7.60 -6.45
N LEU A 82 -4.76 6.90 -7.52
CA LEU A 82 -3.73 7.39 -8.45
C LEU A 82 -4.14 8.66 -9.20
N ILE A 83 -5.41 8.76 -9.62
CA ILE A 83 -5.95 9.97 -10.24
C ILE A 83 -5.93 11.12 -9.23
N SER A 84 -6.34 10.88 -7.99
CA SER A 84 -6.33 11.90 -6.93
C SER A 84 -4.92 12.44 -6.66
N LEU A 85 -3.88 11.60 -6.74
CA LEU A 85 -2.49 12.02 -6.59
C LEU A 85 -1.97 12.83 -7.80
N LYS A 86 -2.52 12.61 -8.99
CA LYS A 86 -2.11 13.31 -10.23
C LYS A 86 -2.90 14.60 -10.47
N SER A 87 -4.07 14.74 -9.85
CA SER A 87 -4.91 15.94 -9.94
C SER A 87 -4.35 17.05 -9.05
N GLU A 88 -3.14 17.52 -9.35
CA GLU A 88 -2.65 18.83 -8.94
C GLU A 88 -2.97 19.87 -10.02
#